data_AF-A0AAW5WVK1-F1
#
_entry.id   AF-A0AAW5WVK1-F1
#
_cell.length_a   1.000
_cell.length_b   1.000
_cell.length_c   1.000
_cell.angle_alpha   90.00
_cell.angle_beta   90.00
_cell.angle_gamma   90.00
#
_symmetry.space_group_name_H-M   'P 1'
#
loop_
_entity.id
_entity.type
_entity.pdbx_description
1 polymer ?
#
loop_
_entity_poly.entity_id
_entity_poly.type
_entity_poly.pdbx_seq_one_letter_code
_entity_poly.pdbx_strand_id
1 'polypeptide(L)'
;MMKKFKELVKKLRKQTVKGFTLIEMVIVVAIIAILMILVAPNLTNQKNNAETKTDEAFQTTLQAQVTLAEEDGKKITSWDQLEQDHYISDKQAKRAREKFVISNGKVDKK
;
A
#
# COMPACT_ATOMS: atom_id res chain seq x y z
N MET A 1 -18.36 33.64 -55.13
CA MET A 1 -17.41 32.90 -54.27
C MET A 1 -17.45 33.36 -52.80
N MET A 2 -17.38 34.66 -52.52
CA MET A 2 -17.37 35.21 -51.13
C MET A 2 -18.64 34.96 -50.30
N LYS A 3 -19.82 34.80 -50.92
CA LYS A 3 -21.08 34.51 -50.19
C LYS A 3 -21.05 33.16 -49.47
N LYS A 4 -20.53 32.11 -50.11
CA LYS A 4 -20.34 30.79 -49.48
C LYS A 4 -19.40 30.87 -48.29
N PHE A 5 -18.32 31.66 -48.42
CA PHE A 5 -17.35 31.87 -47.34
C PHE A 5 -17.98 32.57 -46.13
N LYS A 6 -18.79 33.62 -46.35
CA LYS A 6 -19.55 34.29 -45.28
C LYS A 6 -20.55 33.37 -44.58
N GLU A 7 -21.26 32.52 -45.32
CA GLU A 7 -22.18 31.54 -44.73
C GLU A 7 -21.45 30.46 -43.91
N LEU A 8 -20.26 30.03 -44.34
CA LEU A 8 -19.43 29.07 -43.62
C LEU A 8 -18.93 29.65 -42.28
N VAL A 9 -18.45 30.89 -42.29
CA VAL A 9 -18.04 31.63 -41.07
C VAL A 9 -19.24 31.85 -40.13
N LYS A 10 -20.43 32.17 -40.66
CA LYS A 10 -21.66 32.35 -39.87
C LYS A 10 -22.13 31.05 -39.22
N LYS A 11 -21.94 29.91 -39.88
CA LYS A 11 -22.24 28.57 -39.34
C LYS A 11 -21.27 28.16 -38.22
N LEU A 12 -19.98 28.46 -38.38
CA LEU A 12 -18.95 28.22 -37.36
C LEU A 12 -19.15 29.06 -36.10
N ARG A 13 -19.53 30.33 -36.25
CA ARG A 13 -19.79 31.24 -35.12
C ARG A 13 -21.05 30.89 -34.32
N LYS A 14 -21.95 30.07 -34.88
CA LYS A 14 -23.19 29.59 -34.23
C LYS A 14 -22.95 28.35 -33.34
N GLN A 15 -21.76 27.76 -33.37
CA GLN A 15 -21.36 26.63 -32.53
C GLN A 15 -20.46 27.06 -31.34
N THR A 16 -20.78 28.18 -30.69
CA THR A 16 -20.20 28.46 -29.37
C THR A 16 -20.94 27.64 -28.32
N VAL A 17 -20.54 26.39 -28.14
CA VAL A 17 -20.95 25.61 -26.97
C VAL A 17 -20.39 26.30 -25.72
N LYS A 18 -21.27 26.72 -24.80
CA LYS A 18 -20.90 27.19 -23.46
C LYS A 18 -20.42 25.99 -22.65
N GLY A 19 -19.26 25.45 -23.01
CA GLY A 19 -18.65 24.30 -22.36
C GLY A 19 -17.56 24.78 -21.44
N PHE A 20 -17.74 24.52 -20.14
CA PHE A 20 -16.73 24.46 -19.10
C PHE A 20 -15.82 25.68 -18.96
N THR A 21 -16.09 26.47 -17.93
CA THR A 21 -15.23 27.57 -17.52
C THR A 21 -14.09 27.09 -16.63
N LEU A 22 -12.98 27.83 -16.58
CA LEU A 22 -11.89 27.53 -15.65
C LEU A 22 -12.36 27.59 -14.19
N ILE A 23 -13.31 28.49 -13.87
CA ILE A 23 -13.85 28.61 -12.51
C ILE A 23 -14.57 27.33 -12.07
N GLU A 24 -15.27 26.63 -12.97
CA GLU A 24 -15.88 25.33 -12.67
C GLU A 24 -14.83 24.26 -12.36
N MET A 25 -13.71 24.21 -13.11
CA MET A 25 -12.64 23.24 -12.83
C MET A 25 -12.00 23.50 -11.46
N VAL A 26 -11.82 24.78 -11.10
CA VAL A 26 -11.23 25.17 -9.82
C VAL A 26 -12.12 24.73 -8.65
N ILE A 27 -13.44 24.94 -8.75
CA ILE A 27 -14.37 24.51 -7.70
C ILE A 27 -14.38 22.99 -7.56
N VAL A 28 -14.35 22.25 -8.67
CA VAL A 28 -14.31 20.77 -8.64
C VAL A 28 -13.02 20.27 -7.96
N VAL A 29 -11.86 20.81 -8.34
CA VAL A 29 -10.58 20.44 -7.72
C VAL A 29 -10.56 20.81 -6.23
N ALA A 30 -11.15 21.95 -5.85
CA ALA A 30 -11.26 22.34 -4.45
C ALA A 30 -12.09 21.35 -3.62
N ILE A 31 -13.23 20.88 -4.15
CA ILE A 31 -14.07 19.87 -3.49
C ILE A 31 -13.31 18.54 -3.36
N ILE A 32 -12.64 18.08 -4.43
CA ILE A 32 -11.84 16.85 -4.40
C ILE A 32 -10.71 16.97 -3.36
N ALA A 33 -10.04 18.11 -3.26
CA ALA A 33 -8.98 18.33 -2.28
C ALA A 33 -9.49 18.21 -0.84
N ILE A 34 -10.66 18.78 -0.53
CA ILE A 34 -11.28 18.67 0.81
C ILE A 34 -11.60 17.20 1.12
N LEU A 35 -12.21 16.48 0.17
CA LEU A 35 -12.50 15.05 0.35
C LEU A 35 -11.22 14.23 0.56
N MET A 36 -10.16 14.51 -0.19
CA MET A 36 -8.87 13.85 -0.04
C MET A 36 -8.27 14.06 1.35
N ILE A 37 -8.37 15.28 1.92
CA ILE A 37 -7.89 15.56 3.28
C ILE A 37 -8.65 14.72 4.32
N LEU A 38 -9.94 14.48 4.13
CA LEU A 38 -10.73 13.63 5.04
C LEU A 38 -10.44 12.14 4.86
N VAL A 39 -10.22 11.68 3.62
CA VAL A 39 -10.02 10.26 3.29
C VAL A 39 -8.59 9.79 3.56
N ALA A 40 -7.58 10.61 3.24
CA ALA A 40 -6.16 10.25 3.37
C ALA A 40 -5.73 9.76 4.77
N PRO A 41 -6.09 10.42 5.90
CA PRO A 41 -5.70 9.94 7.23
C PRO A 41 -6.35 8.59 7.56
N ASN A 42 -7.63 8.42 7.18
CA ASN A 42 -8.32 7.15 7.41
C ASN A 42 -7.70 6.01 6.60
N LEU A 43 -7.34 6.26 5.34
CA LEU A 43 -6.66 5.27 4.49
C LEU A 43 -5.28 4.90 5.04
N THR A 44 -4.53 5.89 5.53
CA THR A 44 -3.21 5.67 6.14
C THR A 44 -3.33 4.82 7.41
N ASN A 45 -4.31 5.11 8.27
CA ASN A 45 -4.57 4.31 9.47
C ASN A 45 -4.99 2.87 9.13
N GLN A 46 -5.80 2.67 8.10
CA GLN A 46 -6.17 1.34 7.63
C GLN A 46 -4.97 0.56 7.10
N LYS A 47 -4.09 1.21 6.33
CA LYS A 47 -2.82 0.61 5.86
C LYS A 47 -1.95 0.19 7.04
N ASN A 48 -1.75 1.08 8.02
CA ASN A 48 -0.96 0.78 9.22
C ASN A 48 -1.56 -0.38 10.03
N ASN A 49 -2.88 -0.41 10.21
CA ASN A 49 -3.56 -1.51 10.90
C ASN A 49 -3.42 -2.84 10.16
N ALA A 50 -3.52 -2.82 8.82
CA ALA A 50 -3.30 -4.01 8.01
C ALA A 50 -1.85 -4.51 8.09
N GLU A 51 -0.87 -3.59 8.08
CA GLU A 51 0.54 -3.92 8.27
C GLU A 51 0.80 -4.54 9.65
N THR A 52 0.22 -3.97 10.72
CA THR A 52 0.33 -4.54 12.07
C THR A 52 -0.24 -5.95 12.14
N LYS A 53 -1.46 -6.17 11.64
CA LYS A 53 -2.07 -7.52 11.60
C LYS A 53 -1.26 -8.50 10.77
N THR A 54 -0.66 -8.04 9.67
CA THR A 54 0.21 -8.86 8.83
C THR A 54 1.48 -9.25 9.58
N ASP A 55 2.09 -8.30 10.30
CA ASP A 55 3.28 -8.55 11.12
C ASP A 55 2.95 -9.49 12.30
N GLU A 56 1.79 -9.37 12.93
CA GLU A 56 1.31 -10.28 13.99
C GLU A 56 1.12 -11.72 13.47
N ALA A 57 0.42 -11.89 12.34
CA ALA A 57 0.23 -13.21 11.73
C ALA A 57 1.57 -13.82 11.30
N PHE A 58 2.49 -12.98 10.81
CA PHE A 58 3.83 -13.42 10.46
C PHE A 58 4.63 -13.84 11.70
N GLN A 59 4.53 -13.11 12.82
CA GLN A 59 5.12 -13.48 14.10
C GLN A 59 4.64 -14.86 14.57
N THR A 60 3.32 -15.12 14.50
CA THR A 60 2.75 -16.43 14.85
C THR A 60 3.31 -17.54 13.96
N THR A 61 3.45 -17.27 12.66
CA THR A 61 4.03 -18.24 11.73
C THR A 61 5.49 -18.54 12.07
N LEU A 62 6.30 -17.51 12.35
CA LEU A 62 7.70 -17.67 12.77
C LEU A 62 7.81 -18.41 14.10
N GLN A 63 6.93 -18.11 15.06
CA GLN A 63 6.88 -18.82 16.35
C GLN A 63 6.62 -20.31 16.16
N ALA A 64 5.68 -20.67 15.28
CA ALA A 64 5.41 -22.07 14.96
C ALA A 64 6.67 -22.76 14.38
N GLN A 65 7.43 -22.08 13.52
CA GLN A 65 8.68 -22.63 12.97
C GLN A 65 9.78 -22.78 14.04
N VAL A 66 9.88 -21.84 14.97
CA VAL A 66 10.80 -21.97 16.12
C VAL A 66 10.42 -23.18 16.97
N THR A 67 9.13 -23.33 17.30
CA THR A 67 8.64 -24.46 18.11
C THR A 67 8.87 -25.80 17.42
N LEU A 68 8.61 -25.90 16.11
CA LEU A 68 8.90 -27.13 15.34
C LEU A 68 10.39 -27.48 15.37
N ALA A 69 11.26 -26.49 15.23
CA ALA A 69 12.70 -26.74 15.31
C ALA A 69 13.16 -27.18 16.72
N GLU A 70 12.54 -26.64 17.77
CA GLU A 70 12.79 -27.05 19.15
C GLU A 70 12.29 -28.48 19.42
N GLU A 71 11.15 -28.88 18.85
CA GLU A 71 10.64 -30.26 18.89
C GLU A 71 11.58 -31.26 18.21
N ASP A 72 12.24 -30.83 17.12
CA ASP A 72 13.29 -31.58 16.43
C ASP A 72 14.64 -31.59 17.20
N GLY A 73 14.66 -31.07 18.43
CA GLY A 73 15.82 -31.08 19.33
C GLY A 73 16.83 -29.96 19.04
N LYS A 74 16.50 -28.99 18.19
CA LYS A 74 17.37 -27.86 17.86
C LYS A 74 17.08 -26.68 18.77
N LYS A 75 18.09 -26.22 19.50
CA LYS A 75 17.97 -24.99 20.28
C LYS A 75 18.16 -23.78 19.36
N ILE A 76 17.05 -23.22 18.88
CA ILE A 76 17.10 -22.08 17.96
C ILE A 76 17.40 -20.79 18.70
N THR A 77 18.49 -20.13 18.30
CA THR A 77 18.91 -18.83 18.84
C THR A 77 19.02 -17.75 17.76
N SER A 78 18.95 -18.11 16.48
CA SER A 78 19.01 -17.14 15.37
C SER A 78 18.14 -17.52 14.17
N TRP A 79 17.80 -16.50 13.38
CA TRP A 79 17.11 -16.66 12.10
C TRP A 79 17.94 -17.44 11.07
N ASP A 80 19.27 -17.36 11.15
CA ASP A 80 20.17 -18.05 10.22
C ASP A 80 20.09 -19.57 10.36
N GLN A 81 19.90 -20.07 11.59
CA GLN A 81 19.73 -21.50 11.85
C GLN A 81 18.44 -22.02 11.22
N LEU A 82 17.33 -21.29 11.39
CA LEU A 82 16.04 -21.64 10.79
C LEU A 82 16.07 -21.62 9.24
N GLU A 83 16.87 -20.73 8.64
CA GLU A 83 17.04 -20.65 7.19
C GLU A 83 17.90 -21.83 6.67
N GLN A 84 19.04 -22.10 7.31
CA GLN A 84 19.93 -23.20 6.95
C GLN A 84 19.25 -24.56 7.09
N ASP A 85 18.41 -24.70 8.10
CA ASP A 85 17.63 -25.91 8.37
C ASP A 85 16.31 -25.98 7.60
N HIS A 86 16.06 -25.01 6.70
CA HIS A 86 14.89 -24.95 5.81
C HIS A 86 13.51 -24.85 6.49
N TYR A 87 13.43 -24.40 7.75
CA TYR A 87 12.15 -24.08 8.41
C TYR A 87 11.52 -22.79 7.85
N ILE A 88 12.35 -21.86 7.37
CA ILE A 88 11.91 -20.61 6.75
C ILE A 88 12.65 -20.37 5.44
N SER A 89 11.97 -19.72 4.50
CA SER A 89 12.59 -19.26 3.25
C SER A 89 13.48 -18.02 3.46
N ASP A 90 14.41 -17.77 2.52
CA ASP A 90 15.30 -16.61 2.54
C ASP A 90 14.53 -15.28 2.65
N LYS A 91 13.37 -15.21 1.98
CA LYS A 91 12.48 -14.04 2.02
C LYS A 91 11.91 -13.82 3.43
N GLN A 92 11.51 -14.90 4.10
CA GLN A 92 11.00 -14.84 5.46
C GLN A 92 12.14 -14.52 6.44
N ALA A 93 13.32 -15.12 6.29
CA ALA A 93 14.49 -14.83 7.10
C ALA A 93 14.92 -13.36 6.99
N LYS A 94 14.96 -12.80 5.78
CA LYS A 94 15.24 -11.38 5.56
C LYS A 94 14.23 -10.48 6.29
N ARG A 95 12.93 -10.71 6.10
CA ARG A 95 11.88 -9.93 6.78
C ARG A 95 11.92 -10.10 8.30
N ALA A 96 12.22 -11.31 8.78
CA ALA A 96 12.36 -11.60 10.21
C ALA A 96 13.51 -10.80 10.83
N ARG A 97 14.69 -10.77 10.18
CA ARG A 97 15.84 -9.97 10.64
C ARG A 97 15.54 -8.47 10.73
N GLU A 98 14.72 -7.94 9.81
CA GLU A 98 14.36 -6.52 9.80
C GLU A 98 13.45 -6.15 10.98
N LYS A 99 12.46 -6.99 11.31
CA LYS A 99 11.36 -6.61 12.21
C LYS A 99 11.24 -7.41 13.51
N PHE A 100 11.94 -8.53 13.66
CA PHE A 100 11.75 -9.48 14.76
C PHE A 100 13.07 -9.97 15.37
N VAL A 101 12.98 -10.43 16.62
CA VAL A 101 14.06 -11.08 17.36
C VAL A 101 13.57 -12.37 18.00
N ILE A 102 14.48 -13.32 18.16
CA ILE A 102 14.24 -14.54 18.94
C ILE A 102 14.88 -14.35 20.32
N SER A 103 14.09 -14.49 21.38
CA SER A 103 14.55 -14.47 22.76
C SER A 103 13.99 -15.69 23.50
N ASN A 104 14.85 -16.60 23.94
CA ASN A 104 14.47 -17.80 24.71
C ASN A 104 13.36 -18.64 24.04
N GLY A 105 13.48 -18.93 22.74
CA GLY A 105 12.49 -19.71 21.99
C GLY A 105 11.22 -18.93 21.60
N LYS A 106 11.13 -17.65 21.98
CA LYS A 106 10.01 -16.78 21.64
C LYS A 106 10.37 -15.77 20.57
N VAL A 107 9.49 -15.58 19.59
CA VAL A 107 9.59 -14.53 18.59
C VAL A 107 8.89 -13.28 19.10
N ASP A 108 9.62 -12.17 19.20
CA ASP A 108 9.08 -10.87 19.57
C ASP A 108 9.39 -9.83 18.47
N LYS A 109 8.50 -8.84 18.32
CA LYS A 109 8.70 -7.71 17.41
C LYS A 109 9.74 -6.76 18.01
N LYS A 110 10.63 -6.23 17.17
CA LYS A 110 11.61 -5.21 17.54
C LYS A 110 10.96 -3.87 17.88
#